data_AF-A0A183TV95-F1
#
_entry.id   AF-A0A183TV95-F1
#
_cell.length_a   1.000
_cell.length_b   1.000
_cell.length_c   1.000
_cell.angle_alpha   90.00
_cell.angle_beta   90.00
_cell.angle_gamma   90.00
#
_symmetry.space_group_name_H-M   'P 1'
#
loop_
_entity.id
_entity.type
_entity.pdbx_description
1 polymer ?
#
loop_
_entity_poly.entity_id
_entity_poly.type
_entity_poly.pdbx_seq_one_letter_code
_entity_poly.pdbx_strand_id
1 'polypeptide(L)'
;MWLDITPIWAGVTPMWLDITSMWLDITLMWLDITPIWLDITPTRLEITPMWLDNTAMRFDITPIYLDITPMWLDITPIWFDITPMWLDITLMWLDITPMWFDIAPMWLDISPMRLEIT
;
A
#
# COMPACT_ATOMS: atom_id res chain seq x y z
N MET A 1 13.37 14.44 37.85
CA MET A 1 13.94 13.53 36.82
C MET A 1 13.01 12.40 36.44
N TRP A 2 12.73 11.39 37.28
CA TRP A 2 11.72 10.35 36.93
C TRP A 2 10.32 10.94 36.70
N LEU A 3 9.93 11.94 37.50
CA LEU A 3 8.68 12.69 37.33
C LEU A 3 8.61 13.52 36.03
N ASP A 4 9.75 13.79 35.39
CA ASP A 4 9.83 14.59 34.16
C ASP A 4 9.82 13.70 32.91
N ILE A 5 10.30 12.45 33.04
CA ILE A 5 10.35 11.47 31.95
C ILE A 5 9.01 10.71 31.79
N THR A 6 8.32 10.42 32.90
CA THR A 6 7.03 9.70 32.88
C THR A 6 5.95 10.36 32.02
N PRO A 7 5.71 11.69 32.05
CA PRO A 7 4.71 12.30 31.16
C PRO A 7 5.11 12.25 29.69
N ILE A 8 6.41 12.29 29.36
CA ILE A 8 6.88 12.20 27.97
C ILE A 8 6.64 10.78 27.43
N TRP A 9 6.93 9.74 28.21
CA TRP A 9 6.57 8.36 27.83
C TRP A 9 5.07 8.16 27.70
N ALA A 10 4.27 8.77 28.55
CA ALA A 10 2.81 8.72 28.44
C ALA A 10 2.29 9.32 27.12
N GLY A 11 3.03 10.25 26.50
CA GLY A 11 2.73 10.79 25.16
C GLY A 11 3.31 9.95 24.01
N VAL A 12 4.55 9.49 24.12
CA VAL A 12 5.22 8.70 23.06
C VAL A 12 4.57 7.33 22.88
N THR A 13 4.17 6.67 23.98
CA THR A 13 3.60 5.30 23.93
C THR A 13 2.34 5.17 23.07
N PRO A 14 1.29 6.00 23.22
CA PRO A 14 0.11 5.89 22.37
C PRO A 14 0.40 6.24 20.91
N MET A 15 1.26 7.24 20.64
CA MET A 15 1.63 7.60 19.27
C MET A 15 2.41 6.48 18.57
N TRP A 16 3.29 5.80 19.31
CA TRP A 16 4.00 4.63 18.80
C TRP A 16 3.05 3.47 18.49
N LEU A 17 2.08 3.20 19.38
CA LEU A 17 1.05 2.19 19.16
C LEU A 17 0.21 2.49 17.91
N ASP A 18 -0.17 3.75 17.73
CA ASP A 18 -0.96 4.20 16.59
C ASP A 18 -0.21 4.02 15.27
N ILE A 19 1.06 4.47 15.20
CA ILE A 19 1.94 4.19 14.06
C ILE A 19 2.00 2.68 13.79
N THR A 20 2.27 1.85 14.80
CA THR A 20 2.35 0.40 14.60
C THR A 20 1.03 -0.22 14.11
N SER A 21 -0.12 0.32 14.52
CA SER A 21 -1.43 -0.11 14.01
C SER A 21 -1.56 0.22 12.52
N MET A 22 -1.23 1.45 12.12
CA MET A 22 -1.30 1.87 10.72
C MET A 22 -0.35 1.05 9.83
N TRP A 23 0.83 0.67 10.32
CA TRP A 23 1.73 -0.24 9.60
C TRP A 23 1.12 -1.63 9.41
N LEU A 24 0.40 -2.15 10.40
CA LEU A 24 -0.31 -3.41 10.29
C LEU A 24 -1.42 -3.32 9.23
N ASP A 25 -2.19 -2.24 9.24
CA ASP A 25 -3.27 -2.00 8.27
C ASP A 25 -2.72 -1.90 6.83
N ILE A 26 -1.63 -1.15 6.62
CA ILE A 26 -0.92 -1.11 5.34
C ILE A 26 -0.50 -2.53 4.91
N THR A 27 0.05 -3.32 5.83
CA THR A 27 0.52 -4.69 5.54
C THR A 27 -0.64 -5.61 5.13
N LEU A 28 -1.78 -5.51 5.82
CA LEU A 28 -2.98 -6.26 5.48
C LEU A 28 -3.52 -5.87 4.11
N MET A 29 -3.57 -4.58 3.79
CA MET A 29 -3.97 -4.12 2.46
C MET A 29 -3.05 -4.61 1.35
N TRP A 30 -1.74 -4.68 1.59
CA TRP A 30 -0.82 -5.31 0.64
C TRP A 30 -1.10 -6.79 0.45
N LEU A 31 -1.41 -7.51 1.54
CA LEU A 31 -1.78 -8.93 1.48
C LEU A 31 -3.06 -9.12 0.66
N ASP A 32 -4.02 -8.21 0.74
CA ASP A 32 -5.24 -8.24 -0.08
C ASP A 32 -4.98 -7.88 -1.55
N ILE A 33 -4.09 -6.92 -1.83
CA ILE A 33 -3.72 -6.49 -3.20
C ILE A 33 -2.92 -7.57 -3.94
N THR A 34 -2.02 -8.28 -3.26
CA THR A 34 -1.13 -9.27 -3.90
C THR A 34 -1.82 -10.38 -4.69
N PRO A 35 -2.84 -11.12 -4.19
CA PRO A 35 -3.52 -12.15 -4.96
C PRO A 35 -4.24 -11.54 -6.17
N ILE A 36 -4.78 -10.34 -6.04
CA ILE A 36 -5.48 -9.64 -7.13
C ILE A 36 -4.50 -9.34 -8.29
N TRP A 37 -3.26 -8.92 -7.99
CA TRP A 37 -2.23 -8.78 -9.02
C TRP A 37 -1.84 -10.12 -9.65
N LEU A 38 -1.74 -11.18 -8.87
CA LEU A 38 -1.42 -12.51 -9.38
C LEU A 38 -2.49 -13.03 -10.35
N ASP A 39 -3.75 -12.66 -10.19
CA ASP A 39 -4.85 -13.01 -11.11
C ASP A 39 -4.84 -12.16 -12.40
N ILE A 40 -4.43 -10.88 -12.31
CA ILE A 40 -4.35 -9.98 -13.48
C ILE A 40 -3.13 -10.29 -14.38
N THR A 41 -2.03 -10.76 -13.80
CA THR A 41 -0.76 -10.89 -14.55
C THR A 41 -0.86 -11.89 -15.71
N PRO A 42 -1.44 -13.11 -15.52
CA PRO A 42 -1.65 -14.08 -16.60
C PRO A 42 -2.59 -13.56 -17.69
N THR A 43 -3.72 -12.96 -17.31
CA THR A 43 -4.72 -12.45 -18.26
C THR A 43 -4.14 -11.33 -19.13
N ARG A 44 -3.30 -10.44 -18.58
CA ARG A 44 -2.56 -9.45 -19.39
C ARG A 44 -1.52 -10.08 -20.31
N LEU A 45 -0.79 -11.09 -19.85
CA LEU A 45 0.20 -11.80 -20.66
C LEU A 45 -0.45 -12.53 -21.84
N GLU A 46 -1.71 -12.95 -21.73
CA GLU A 46 -2.49 -13.55 -22.81
C GLU A 46 -3.05 -12.51 -23.79
N ILE A 47 -3.53 -11.34 -23.31
CA ILE A 47 -4.04 -10.27 -24.18
C ILE A 47 -2.94 -9.65 -25.06
N THR A 48 -1.74 -9.48 -24.52
CA THR A 48 -0.63 -8.78 -25.19
C THR A 48 -0.24 -9.40 -26.55
N PRO A 49 0.01 -10.72 -26.67
CA PRO A 49 0.30 -11.37 -27.95
C PRO A 49 -0.91 -11.36 -28.90
N MET A 50 -2.14 -11.54 -28.41
CA MET A 50 -3.35 -11.45 -29.25
C MET A 50 -3.49 -10.06 -29.91
N TRP A 51 -3.07 -9.01 -29.21
CA TRP A 51 -3.06 -7.64 -29.73
C TRP A 51 -1.97 -7.43 -30.81
N LEU A 52 -0.77 -7.98 -30.60
CA LEU A 52 0.32 -7.95 -31.58
C LEU A 52 -0.05 -8.72 -32.86
N ASP A 53 -0.64 -9.90 -32.72
CA ASP A 53 -1.12 -10.72 -33.83
C ASP A 53 -2.23 -10.03 -34.63
N ASN A 54 -3.16 -9.33 -33.95
CA ASN A 54 -4.19 -8.51 -34.60
C ASN A 54 -3.59 -7.39 -35.47
N THR A 55 -2.53 -6.75 -34.95
CA THR A 55 -1.84 -5.67 -35.68
C THR A 55 -1.20 -6.20 -36.97
N ALA A 56 -0.78 -7.48 -36.97
CA ALA A 56 -0.20 -8.17 -38.12
C ALA A 56 -1.23 -8.77 -39.09
N MET A 57 -2.39 -9.24 -38.62
CA MET A 57 -3.42 -9.97 -39.42
C MET A 57 -4.68 -9.14 -39.71
N ARG A 58 -4.56 -7.96 -40.33
CA ARG A 58 -5.69 -7.03 -40.57
C ARG A 58 -6.88 -7.54 -41.42
N PHE A 59 -7.05 -8.83 -41.67
CA PHE A 59 -8.21 -9.41 -42.36
C PHE A 59 -9.03 -10.44 -41.54
N ASP A 60 -8.56 -10.99 -40.42
CA ASP A 60 -9.30 -11.98 -39.59
C ASP A 60 -9.68 -11.42 -38.19
N ILE A 61 -10.20 -10.20 -38.18
CA ILE A 61 -10.29 -9.37 -36.96
C ILE A 61 -11.45 -9.77 -36.03
N THR A 62 -12.56 -10.29 -36.56
CA THR A 62 -13.80 -10.47 -35.80
C THR A 62 -13.76 -11.56 -34.70
N PRO A 63 -13.17 -12.75 -34.90
CA PRO A 63 -13.13 -13.78 -33.86
C PRO A 63 -12.21 -13.37 -32.70
N ILE A 64 -11.05 -12.81 -33.00
CA ILE A 64 -10.04 -12.40 -32.00
C ILE A 64 -10.56 -11.24 -31.14
N TYR A 65 -11.33 -10.31 -31.71
CA TYR A 65 -11.97 -9.24 -30.93
C TYR A 65 -13.00 -9.79 -29.92
N LEU A 66 -13.73 -10.84 -30.28
CA LEU A 66 -14.70 -11.50 -29.40
C LEU A 66 -14.01 -12.23 -28.24
N ASP A 67 -12.76 -12.67 -28.39
CA ASP A 67 -11.99 -13.32 -27.31
C ASP A 67 -11.30 -12.30 -26.40
N ILE A 68 -10.82 -11.17 -26.95
CA ILE A 68 -10.15 -10.11 -26.17
C ILE A 68 -11.15 -9.33 -25.30
N THR A 69 -12.37 -9.08 -25.79
CA THR A 69 -13.35 -8.24 -25.07
C THR A 69 -13.75 -8.79 -23.69
N PRO A 70 -14.06 -10.10 -23.53
CA PRO A 70 -14.31 -10.71 -22.22
C PRO A 70 -13.14 -10.53 -21.25
N MET A 71 -11.89 -10.74 -21.71
CA MET A 71 -10.71 -10.60 -20.84
C MET A 71 -10.52 -9.16 -20.34
N TRP A 72 -10.85 -8.15 -21.15
CA TRP A 72 -10.88 -6.75 -20.69
C TRP A 72 -12.01 -6.47 -19.70
N LEU A 73 -13.18 -7.09 -19.90
CA LEU A 73 -14.30 -6.98 -18.96
C LEU A 73 -13.99 -7.64 -17.62
N ASP A 74 -13.11 -8.65 -17.58
CA ASP A 74 -12.66 -9.27 -16.34
C ASP A 74 -11.59 -8.43 -15.62
N ILE A 75 -10.66 -7.80 -16.36
CA ILE A 75 -9.57 -6.99 -15.77
C ILE A 75 -10.05 -5.62 -15.26
N THR A 76 -11.04 -5.02 -15.93
CA THR A 76 -11.54 -3.67 -15.58
C THR A 76 -12.10 -3.52 -14.17
N PRO A 77 -13.00 -4.39 -13.66
CA PRO A 77 -13.50 -4.30 -12.29
C PRO A 77 -12.38 -4.48 -11.26
N ILE A 78 -11.43 -5.37 -11.55
CA ILE A 78 -10.29 -5.61 -10.67
C ILE A 78 -9.43 -4.35 -10.49
N TRP A 79 -9.23 -3.57 -11.55
CA TRP A 79 -8.56 -2.27 -11.44
C TRP A 79 -9.34 -1.25 -10.61
N PHE A 80 -10.67 -1.27 -10.69
CA PHE A 80 -11.53 -0.42 -9.87
C PHE A 80 -11.45 -0.77 -8.38
N ASP A 81 -11.16 -2.04 -8.04
CA ASP A 81 -10.97 -2.46 -6.64
C ASP A 81 -9.56 -2.14 -6.13
N ILE A 82 -8.52 -2.30 -6.95
CA ILE A 82 -7.13 -2.02 -6.55
C ILE A 82 -6.89 -0.52 -6.36
N THR A 83 -7.38 0.33 -7.28
CA THR A 83 -7.10 1.77 -7.28
C THR A 83 -7.43 2.50 -5.96
N PRO A 84 -8.60 2.31 -5.31
CA PRO A 84 -8.87 2.91 -4.00
C PRO A 84 -7.95 2.38 -2.90
N MET A 85 -7.59 1.09 -2.92
CA MET A 85 -6.66 0.53 -1.92
C MET A 85 -5.27 1.16 -1.99
N TRP A 86 -4.77 1.47 -3.19
CA TRP A 86 -3.51 2.21 -3.34
C TRP A 86 -3.62 3.65 -2.81
N LEU A 87 -4.75 4.31 -3.03
CA LEU A 87 -4.99 5.65 -2.49
C LEU A 87 -4.97 5.62 -0.97
N ASP A 88 -5.69 4.68 -0.36
CA ASP A 88 -5.76 4.50 1.09
C ASP A 88 -4.38 4.21 1.70
N ILE A 89 -3.58 3.32 1.08
CA ILE A 89 -2.18 3.10 1.49
C ILE A 89 -1.39 4.41 1.45
N THR A 90 -1.51 5.17 0.36
CA THR A 90 -0.80 6.45 0.19
C THR A 90 -1.20 7.47 1.25
N LEU A 91 -2.48 7.55 1.60
CA LEU A 91 -2.98 8.43 2.65
C LEU A 91 -2.44 8.02 4.03
N MET A 92 -2.43 6.72 4.35
CA MET A 92 -1.85 6.25 5.61
C MET A 92 -0.36 6.57 5.72
N TRP A 93 0.41 6.48 4.62
CA TRP A 93 1.81 6.93 4.62
C TRP A 93 1.95 8.43 4.89
N LEU A 94 1.06 9.23 4.31
CA LEU A 94 1.04 10.67 4.51
C LEU A 94 0.70 11.04 5.96
N ASP A 95 -0.09 10.22 6.65
CA ASP A 95 -0.44 10.38 8.07
C ASP A 95 0.68 9.87 9.02
N ILE A 96 1.35 8.76 8.70
CA ILE A 96 2.47 8.22 9.49
C ILE A 96 3.67 9.18 9.52
N THR A 97 3.93 9.87 8.41
CA THR A 97 5.10 10.74 8.24
C THR A 97 5.17 11.87 9.29
N PRO A 98 4.14 12.72 9.49
CA PRO A 98 4.14 13.75 10.51
C PRO A 98 4.22 13.17 11.93
N MET A 99 3.57 12.04 12.21
CA MET A 99 3.65 11.39 13.53
C MET A 99 5.09 10.97 13.88
N TRP A 100 5.87 10.52 12.90
CA TRP A 100 7.30 10.27 13.08
C TRP A 100 8.09 11.54 13.41
N PHE A 101 7.77 12.65 12.75
CA PHE A 101 8.40 13.95 13.04
C PHE A 101 8.05 14.47 14.44
N ASP A 102 6.88 14.13 14.98
CA ASP A 102 6.48 14.50 16.35
C ASP A 102 7.16 13.59 17.40
N ILE A 103 7.30 12.29 17.12
CA ILE A 103 7.89 11.32 18.05
C ILE A 103 9.42 11.43 18.14
N ALA A 104 10.11 11.66 17.01
CA ALA A 104 11.57 11.74 16.94
C ALA A 104 12.22 12.73 17.94
N PRO A 105 11.77 13.99 18.07
CA PRO A 105 12.32 14.93 19.04
C PRO A 105 12.04 14.49 20.49
N MET A 106 10.87 13.90 20.78
CA MET A 106 10.56 13.40 22.12
C MET A 106 11.53 12.29 22.57
N TRP A 107 11.96 11.42 21.65
CA TRP A 107 13.00 10.42 21.93
C TRP A 107 14.38 11.05 22.17
N LEU A 108 14.73 12.08 21.41
CA LEU A 108 15.98 12.81 21.61
C LEU A 108 16.01 13.46 22.99
N ASP A 109 14.90 14.00 23.48
CA ASP A 109 14.79 14.59 24.81
C ASP A 109 14.90 13.53 25.93
N ILE A 110 14.28 12.36 25.77
CA ILE A 110 14.36 11.26 26.77
C ILE A 110 15.78 10.67 26.86
N SER A 111 16.50 10.59 25.74
CA SER A 111 17.78 9.86 25.66
C SER A 111 18.88 10.35 26.62
N PRO A 112 19.18 11.66 26.77
CA PRO A 112 20.13 12.14 27.76
C PRO A 112 19.59 12.03 29.19
N MET A 113 18.31 12.32 29.41
CA MET A 113 17.70 12.26 30.75
C MET A 113 17.74 10.85 31.34
N ARG A 114 17.62 9.81 30.51
CA ARG A 114 17.75 8.42 30.95
C ARG A 114 19.20 8.06 31.33
N LEU A 115 20.19 8.60 30.61
CA LEU A 115 21.61 8.31 30.82
C LEU A 115 22.17 8.97 32.09
N GLU A 116 21.57 10.08 32.53
CA GLU A 116 21.90 10.75 33.80
C GLU A 116 21.36 10.00 35.05
N ILE A 117 20.45 9.04 34.88
CA ILE A 117 19.77 8.33 35.97
C ILE A 117 20.25 6.88 36.11
N THR A 118 20.96 6.35 35.11
CA THR A 118 21.69 5.07 35.18
C THR A 118 23.10 5.27 35.73
#